data_AF-A0A852EM99-F1
#
_entry.id   AF-A0A852EM99-F1
#
_cell.length_a   1.000
_cell.length_b   1.000
_cell.length_c   1.000
_cell.angle_alpha   90.00
_cell.angle_beta   90.00
_cell.angle_gamma   90.00
#
_symmetry.space_group_name_H-M   'P 1'
#
loop_
_entity.id
_entity.type
_entity.pdbx_description
1 polymer ?
#
loop_
_entity_poly.entity_id
_entity_poly.type
_entity_poly.pdbx_seq_one_letter_code
_entity_poly.pdbx_strand_id
1 'polypeptide(L)'
;MLSSILAKTAINIIDVSAADSQGMEQHEYMDRARQYRHMPGHAHNNLTHWKKLPLPFLTNQLHQVLISEPVPFTDLQQVSRMSSCLQLSPKPAYTFSALSQIRADTKEELVVQFGIP
;
A
#
# COMPACT_ATOMS: atom_id res chain seq x y z
N MET A 1 8.14 20.16 -35.95
CA MET A 1 6.75 19.72 -35.75
C MET A 1 6.57 18.22 -35.97
N LEU A 2 6.96 17.65 -37.12
CA LEU A 2 6.86 16.20 -37.34
C LEU A 2 7.77 15.38 -36.41
N SER A 3 9.00 15.83 -36.15
CA SER A 3 9.92 15.15 -35.23
C SER A 3 9.41 15.10 -33.79
N SER A 4 8.74 16.15 -33.32
CA SER A 4 8.14 16.18 -31.99
C SER A 4 6.90 15.29 -31.88
N ILE A 5 6.13 15.15 -32.98
CA ILE A 5 5.00 14.22 -33.05
C ILE A 5 5.52 12.78 -32.98
N LEU A 6 6.50 12.43 -33.82
CA LEU A 6 7.08 11.08 -33.84
C LEU A 6 7.73 10.72 -32.49
N ALA A 7 8.50 11.63 -31.89
CA ALA A 7 9.10 11.39 -30.57
C ALA A 7 8.04 11.18 -29.48
N LYS A 8 7.00 12.03 -29.45
CA LYS A 8 5.92 11.91 -28.47
C LYS A 8 5.11 10.63 -28.67
N THR A 9 4.86 10.23 -29.92
CA THR A 9 4.19 8.97 -30.24
C THR A 9 5.04 7.77 -29.83
N ALA A 10 6.35 7.77 -30.12
CA ALA A 10 7.25 6.67 -29.74
C ALA A 10 7.36 6.48 -28.22
N ILE A 11 7.32 7.57 -27.43
CA ILE A 11 7.34 7.51 -25.96
C ILE A 11 6.02 6.94 -25.41
N ASN A 12 4.90 7.19 -26.08
CA ASN A 12 3.56 6.85 -25.56
C ASN A 12 3.04 5.49 -26.02
N ILE A 13 3.64 4.88 -27.05
CA ILE A 13 3.30 3.53 -27.48
C ILE A 13 3.91 2.52 -26.51
N ILE A 14 3.14 1.51 -26.14
CA ILE A 14 3.60 0.42 -25.28
C ILE A 14 4.23 -0.66 -26.15
N ASP A 15 5.49 -0.99 -25.87
CA ASP A 15 6.15 -2.17 -26.45
C ASP A 15 5.69 -3.42 -25.71
N VAL A 16 4.82 -4.20 -26.35
CA VAL A 16 4.29 -5.45 -25.80
C VAL A 16 5.30 -6.61 -25.84
N SER A 17 6.44 -6.43 -26.52
CA SER A 17 7.52 -7.43 -26.63
C SER A 17 8.67 -7.22 -25.63
N ALA A 18 8.66 -6.13 -24.86
CA ALA A 18 9.72 -5.79 -23.92
C ALA A 18 9.90 -6.79 -22.75
N ALA A 19 8.99 -7.77 -22.58
CA ALA A 19 9.13 -8.82 -21.58
C ALA A 19 10.38 -9.70 -21.79
N ASP A 20 10.82 -9.86 -23.04
CA ASP A 20 11.99 -10.65 -23.41
C ASP A 20 13.26 -9.80 -23.56
N SER A 21 13.24 -8.53 -23.12
CA SER A 21 14.41 -7.67 -23.23
C SER A 21 15.60 -8.34 -22.55
N GLN A 22 16.67 -8.57 -23.31
CA GLN A 22 17.98 -8.82 -22.72
C GLN A 22 18.24 -7.63 -21.81
N GLY A 23 18.18 -7.86 -20.50
CA GLY A 23 18.42 -6.81 -19.52
C GLY A 23 19.81 -6.20 -19.71
N MET A 24 20.13 -5.19 -18.91
CA MET A 24 21.48 -4.67 -18.85
C MET A 24 22.50 -5.81 -18.78
N GLU A 25 23.56 -5.70 -19.59
CA GLU A 25 24.67 -6.62 -19.49
C GLU A 25 25.24 -6.55 -18.06
N GLN A 26 25.67 -7.69 -17.52
CA GLN A 26 26.09 -7.78 -16.12
C GLN A 26 27.21 -6.78 -15.78
N HIS A 27 28.13 -6.53 -16.71
CA HIS A 27 29.21 -5.58 -16.49
C HIS A 27 28.70 -4.12 -16.45
N GLU A 28 27.76 -3.75 -17.33
CA GLU A 28 27.13 -2.42 -17.33
C GLU A 28 26.34 -2.18 -16.02
N TYR A 29 25.65 -3.22 -15.54
CA TYR A 29 25.00 -3.20 -14.23
C TYR A 29 26.00 -2.98 -13.09
N MET A 30 27.10 -3.75 -13.08
CA MET A 30 28.10 -3.69 -12.01
C MET A 30 28.82 -2.33 -11.98
N ASP A 31 29.13 -1.75 -13.14
CA ASP A 31 29.74 -0.42 -13.22
C ASP A 31 28.76 0.68 -12.76
N ARG A 32 27.49 0.61 -13.17
CA ARG A 32 26.45 1.54 -12.70
C ARG A 32 26.22 1.42 -11.19
N ALA A 33 26.22 0.21 -10.63
CA ALA A 33 26.11 -0.03 -9.20
C ALA A 33 27.31 0.53 -8.42
N ARG A 34 28.53 0.42 -8.96
CA ARG A 34 29.73 1.06 -8.39
C ARG A 34 29.58 2.59 -8.41
N GLN A 35 29.14 3.18 -9.52
CA GLN A 35 28.89 4.62 -9.62
C GLN A 35 27.88 5.09 -8.55
N TYR A 36 26.74 4.40 -8.39
CA TYR A 36 25.76 4.72 -7.34
C TYR A 36 26.29 4.49 -5.92
N ARG A 37 27.30 3.64 -5.72
CA ARG A 37 27.96 3.48 -4.43
C ARG A 37 28.92 4.64 -4.12
N HIS A 38 29.56 5.23 -5.14
CA HIS A 38 30.56 6.28 -4.95
C HIS A 38 29.99 7.71 -4.99
N MET A 39 28.92 7.96 -5.74
CA MET A 39 28.25 9.27 -5.83
C MET A 39 27.65 9.78 -4.50
N PRO A 40 27.12 8.94 -3.59
CA PRO A 40 26.64 9.36 -2.28
C PRO A 40 27.73 9.90 -1.37
N GLY A 41 29.02 9.68 -1.65
CA GLY A 41 30.11 10.19 -0.79
C GLY A 41 30.08 11.70 -0.56
N HIS A 42 29.53 12.47 -1.51
CA HIS A 42 29.38 13.93 -1.39
C HIS A 42 28.01 14.37 -0.84
N ALA A 43 26.95 13.59 -1.04
CA ALA A 43 25.59 13.92 -0.59
C ALA A 43 25.24 13.34 0.80
N HIS A 44 25.73 12.15 1.13
CA HIS A 44 25.49 11.43 2.39
C HIS A 44 26.11 12.14 3.61
N ASN A 45 27.20 12.88 3.40
CA ASN A 45 27.82 13.68 4.47
C ASN A 45 26.98 14.92 4.82
N ASN A 46 26.20 15.44 3.87
CA ASN A 46 25.27 16.55 4.08
C ASN A 46 23.87 16.08 4.54
N LEU A 47 23.59 14.77 4.49
CA LEU A 47 22.31 14.18 4.88
C LEU A 47 22.35 13.72 6.35
N THR A 48 22.29 14.69 7.28
CA THR A 48 22.44 14.45 8.73
C THR A 48 21.18 13.90 9.42
N HIS A 49 19.99 14.11 8.83
CA HIS A 49 18.71 13.82 9.49
C HIS A 49 18.17 12.40 9.34
N TRP A 50 18.71 11.59 8.42
CA TRP A 50 18.24 10.20 8.18
C TRP A 50 19.09 9.13 8.88
N LYS A 51 20.15 9.53 9.61
CA LYS A 51 21.11 8.57 10.18
C LYS A 51 20.59 7.85 11.42
N LYS A 52 19.72 8.51 12.20
CA LYS A 52 19.05 7.94 13.38
C LYS A 52 17.68 8.61 13.53
N LEU A 53 16.61 7.83 13.57
CA LEU A 53 15.29 8.31 13.97
C LEU A 53 15.13 8.06 15.47
N PRO A 54 15.12 9.09 16.33
CA PRO A 54 14.80 8.92 17.73
C PRO A 54 13.30 8.59 17.91
N LEU A 55 12.97 7.78 18.91
CA LEU A 55 11.57 7.66 19.34
C LEU A 55 11.08 9.00 19.92
N PRO A 56 9.81 9.36 19.71
CA PRO A 56 9.26 10.58 20.29
C PRO A 56 9.22 10.47 21.81
N PHE A 57 9.54 11.58 22.48
CA PHE A 57 9.43 11.69 23.92
C PHE A 57 7.95 11.86 24.33
N LEU A 58 7.41 10.93 25.12
CA LEU A 58 5.98 10.92 25.47
C LEU A 58 5.67 11.51 26.85
N THR A 59 6.50 11.27 27.87
CA THR A 59 6.25 11.75 29.24
C THR A 59 7.52 11.73 30.11
N ASN A 60 7.64 12.72 31.02
CA ASN A 60 8.68 12.78 32.06
C ASN A 60 8.32 11.94 33.30
N GLN A 61 7.11 11.40 33.41
CA GLN A 61 6.61 10.70 34.59
C GLN A 61 6.07 9.31 34.25
N LEU A 62 6.96 8.42 33.78
CA LEU A 62 6.62 7.07 33.33
C LEU A 62 5.78 6.29 34.35
N HIS A 63 6.22 6.26 35.62
CA HIS A 63 5.51 5.51 36.66
C HIS A 63 4.11 6.05 36.92
N GLN A 64 3.90 7.37 36.84
CA GLN A 64 2.57 7.95 37.06
C GLN A 64 1.62 7.62 35.90
N VAL A 65 2.10 7.69 34.66
CA VAL A 65 1.30 7.36 33.47
C VAL A 65 0.96 5.87 33.42
N LEU A 66 1.86 4.98 33.84
CA LEU A 66 1.59 3.54 33.84
C LEU A 66 0.63 3.09 34.95
N ILE A 67 0.49 3.87 36.03
CA ILE A 67 -0.41 3.57 37.16
C ILE A 67 -1.71 4.38 37.08
N SER A 68 -1.85 5.26 36.08
CA SER A 68 -3.07 6.03 35.88
C SER A 68 -4.26 5.10 35.62
N GLU A 69 -5.46 5.66 35.73
CA GLU A 69 -6.69 4.92 35.47
C GLU A 69 -6.62 4.22 34.09
N PRO A 70 -6.86 2.91 34.03
CA PRO A 70 -6.85 2.17 32.77
C PRO A 70 -8.04 2.58 31.91
N VAL A 71 -7.96 2.29 30.61
CA VAL A 71 -9.06 2.53 29.68
C VAL A 71 -10.34 1.82 30.16
N PRO A 72 -11.47 2.52 30.31
CA PRO A 72 -12.72 1.92 30.77
C PRO A 72 -13.17 0.75 29.90
N PHE A 73 -13.68 -0.31 30.55
CA PHE A 73 -14.14 -1.50 29.83
C PHE A 73 -15.30 -1.21 28.86
N THR A 74 -16.12 -0.19 29.13
CA THR A 74 -17.19 0.28 28.25
C THR A 74 -16.68 0.69 26.87
N ASP A 75 -15.52 1.33 26.83
CA ASP A 75 -14.90 1.82 25.61
C ASP A 75 -14.38 0.65 24.78
N LEU A 76 -13.75 -0.32 25.44
CA LEU A 76 -13.31 -1.57 24.80
C LEU A 76 -14.50 -2.34 24.22
N GLN A 77 -15.61 -2.44 24.95
CA GLN A 77 -16.83 -3.07 24.45
C GLN A 77 -17.43 -2.29 23.27
N GLN A 78 -17.42 -0.96 23.31
CA GLN A 78 -17.93 -0.13 22.22
C GLN A 78 -17.11 -0.32 20.95
N VAL A 79 -15.78 -0.25 21.04
CA VAL A 79 -14.87 -0.48 19.89
C VAL A 79 -15.04 -1.91 19.36
N SER A 80 -15.17 -2.89 20.26
CA SER A 80 -15.43 -4.28 19.88
C SER A 80 -16.76 -4.43 19.13
N ARG A 81 -17.84 -3.75 19.56
CA ARG A 81 -19.12 -3.74 18.83
C ARG A 81 -19.03 -3.02 17.48
N MET A 82 -18.23 -1.97 17.39
CA MET A 82 -18.02 -1.23 16.13
C MET A 82 -17.19 -2.06 15.13
N SER A 83 -16.23 -2.84 15.61
CA SER A 83 -15.28 -3.62 14.79
C SER A 83 -15.76 -5.04 14.46
N SER A 84 -16.37 -5.72 15.44
CA SER A 84 -16.63 -7.16 15.34
C SER A 84 -18.10 -7.50 15.11
N CYS A 85 -18.30 -8.46 14.21
CA CYS A 85 -19.52 -9.23 14.02
C CYS A 85 -19.46 -10.58 14.76
N LEU A 86 -18.78 -10.68 15.92
CA LEU A 86 -18.39 -11.98 16.52
C LEU A 86 -19.07 -12.38 17.85
N GLN A 87 -20.10 -11.68 18.33
CA GLN A 87 -20.94 -12.25 19.39
C GLN A 87 -22.43 -11.88 19.31
N LEU A 88 -23.24 -12.95 19.24
CA LEU A 88 -24.62 -13.17 19.70
C LEU A 88 -25.35 -11.98 20.36
N SER A 89 -25.59 -10.89 19.62
CA SER A 89 -26.46 -9.80 20.07
C SER A 89 -27.32 -9.30 18.90
N PRO A 90 -28.61 -8.95 19.10
CA PRO A 90 -29.55 -8.70 18.01
C PRO A 90 -29.44 -7.29 17.40
N LYS A 91 -28.27 -6.65 17.45
CA LYS A 91 -28.06 -5.29 16.90
C LYS A 91 -26.98 -5.30 15.81
N PRO A 92 -27.16 -4.53 14.71
CA PRO A 92 -26.34 -4.67 13.52
C PRO A 92 -24.89 -4.24 13.78
N ALA A 93 -23.95 -5.13 13.49
CA ALA A 93 -22.51 -4.88 13.52
C ALA A 93 -22.13 -4.04 12.29
N TYR A 94 -21.98 -2.73 12.46
CA TYR A 94 -22.07 -1.76 11.35
C TYR A 94 -20.96 -1.82 10.28
N THR A 95 -19.77 -2.35 10.57
CA THR A 95 -18.62 -2.21 9.64
C THR A 95 -18.29 -3.51 8.91
N PHE A 96 -17.93 -4.58 9.63
CA PHE A 96 -17.54 -5.84 9.01
C PHE A 96 -18.70 -6.52 8.26
N SER A 97 -19.93 -6.47 8.80
CA SER A 97 -21.08 -7.04 8.10
C SER A 97 -21.48 -6.23 6.86
N ALA A 98 -21.21 -4.92 6.83
CA ALA A 98 -21.46 -4.07 5.67
C ALA A 98 -20.54 -4.40 4.50
N LEU A 99 -19.34 -4.95 4.73
CA LEU A 99 -18.46 -5.44 3.66
C LEU A 99 -19.13 -6.54 2.83
N SER A 100 -20.01 -7.36 3.43
CA SER A 100 -20.76 -8.38 2.69
C SER A 100 -21.77 -7.81 1.68
N GLN A 101 -22.12 -6.52 1.82
CA GLN A 101 -22.96 -5.79 0.86
C GLN A 101 -22.16 -5.30 -0.35
N ILE A 102 -20.82 -5.36 -0.30
CA ILE A 102 -19.96 -5.09 -1.46
C ILE A 102 -19.97 -6.33 -2.35
N ARG A 103 -21.06 -6.49 -3.10
CA ARG A 103 -21.25 -7.55 -4.09
C ARG A 103 -22.08 -7.03 -5.25
N ALA A 104 -21.89 -7.63 -6.42
CA ALA A 104 -22.78 -7.37 -7.55
C ALA A 104 -24.06 -8.19 -7.38
N ASP A 105 -25.22 -7.52 -7.38
CA ASP A 105 -26.51 -8.21 -7.47
C ASP A 105 -26.74 -8.69 -8.90
N THR A 106 -26.95 -10.00 -9.08
CA THR A 106 -27.26 -10.58 -10.39
C THR A 106 -28.70 -10.23 -10.78
N LYS A 107 -28.88 -9.53 -11.91
CA LYS A 107 -30.21 -9.16 -12.45
C LYS A 107 -30.62 -10.02 -13.64
N GLU A 108 -29.66 -10.44 -14.44
CA GLU A 108 -29.87 -11.18 -15.69
C GLU A 108 -28.74 -12.22 -15.86
N GLU A 109 -28.99 -13.23 -16.69
CA GLU A 109 -27.98 -14.23 -17.01
C GLU A 109 -26.93 -13.63 -17.96
N LEU A 110 -25.65 -13.70 -17.57
CA LEU A 110 -24.55 -13.15 -18.39
C LEU A 110 -24.17 -14.07 -19.57
N VAL A 111 -24.57 -15.34 -19.52
CA VAL A 111 -24.21 -16.35 -20.52
C VAL A 111 -25.47 -17.14 -20.85
N VAL A 112 -25.95 -17.05 -22.09
CA VAL A 112 -27.07 -17.87 -22.57
C VAL A 112 -26.52 -19.01 -23.43
N GLN A 113 -26.97 -20.23 -23.16
CA GLN A 113 -26.62 -21.37 -23.99
C GLN A 113 -27.57 -21.48 -25.17
N PHE A 114 -27.02 -21.34 -26.37
CA PHE A 114 -27.79 -21.56 -27.60
C PHE A 114 -27.86 -23.06 -27.89
N GLY A 115 -29.06 -23.62 -27.81
CA GLY A 115 -29.37 -24.96 -28.31
C GLY A 115 -29.69 -24.92 -29.81
N ILE A 116 -29.29 -25.96 -30.54
CA ILE A 116 -29.71 -26.17 -31.93
C ILE A 116 -31.11 -26.81 -31.88
N PRO A 117 -32.09 -26.32 -32.68
CA PRO A 117 -33.45 -26.86 -32.69
C PRO A 117 -33.55 -28.31 -33.18
#